data_AF-A0A9W6XLK4-F1
#
_entry.id   AF-A0A9W6XLK4-F1
#
_cell.length_a   1.000
_cell.length_b   1.000
_cell.length_c   1.000
_cell.angle_alpha   90.00
_cell.angle_beta   90.00
_cell.angle_gamma   90.00
#
_symmetry.space_group_name_H-M   'P 1'
#
loop_
_entity.id
_entity.type
_entity.pdbx_description
1 polymer ?
#
loop_
_entity_poly.entity_id
_entity_poly.type
_entity_poly.pdbx_seq_one_letter_code
_entity_poly.pdbx_strand_id
1 'polypeptide(L)'
;MWDLLLTSLVVYTTLVVPYRVCFQVEASGGFAVLENGMDVAFFIDIALNFITGLPLPSGEVSYNLRVIVKAYMRGWFAVDFLSTLPFESIAKLFGVGNNAHAALLSAKLLRGLKILRLFKLARIRRLGKVFANLEDAVYTNQSLVSLAKLALTMLFIAHLVACLWYAVGRIDSTESWLVTLVSDPAGQVTDPNFLQYARSVYWAIVTMVSRSVI
;
A
#
# COMPACT_ATOMS: atom_id res chain seq x y z
N MET A 1 2.47 9.50 -20.75
CA MET A 1 3.63 9.70 -19.86
C MET A 1 3.21 9.87 -18.40
N TRP A 2 2.26 10.77 -18.10
CA TRP A 2 1.72 10.96 -16.74
C TRP A 2 1.15 9.66 -16.13
N ASP A 3 0.35 8.90 -16.87
CA ASP A 3 -0.23 7.64 -16.37
C ASP A 3 0.84 6.59 -16.01
N LEU A 4 1.93 6.54 -16.76
CA LEU A 4 3.06 5.64 -16.48
C LEU A 4 3.77 6.04 -15.18
N LEU A 5 3.96 7.34 -14.97
CA LEU A 5 4.51 7.88 -13.72
C LEU A 5 3.58 7.55 -12.54
N LEU A 6 2.27 7.81 -12.65
CA LEU A 6 1.33 7.47 -11.59
C LEU A 6 1.31 5.97 -11.31
N THR A 7 1.37 5.14 -12.35
CA THR A 7 1.43 3.68 -12.22
C THR A 7 2.68 3.25 -11.43
N SER A 8 3.86 3.80 -11.75
CA SER A 8 5.08 3.48 -11.01
C SER A 8 5.02 3.93 -9.56
N LEU A 9 4.44 5.10 -9.28
CA LEU A 9 4.20 5.57 -7.91
C LEU A 9 3.22 4.67 -7.14
N VAL A 10 2.17 4.17 -7.79
CA VAL A 10 1.22 3.22 -7.18
C VAL A 10 1.93 1.90 -6.86
N VAL A 11 2.76 1.37 -7.75
CA VAL A 11 3.54 0.14 -7.50
C VAL A 11 4.47 0.33 -6.30
N TYR A 12 5.24 1.44 -6.27
CA TYR A 12 6.12 1.76 -5.14
C TYR A 12 5.34 1.83 -3.82
N THR A 13 4.27 2.63 -3.78
CA THR A 13 3.49 2.83 -2.54
C THR A 13 2.82 1.55 -2.08
N THR A 14 2.34 0.71 -3.01
CA THR A 14 1.69 -0.56 -2.69
C THR A 14 2.65 -1.59 -2.07
N LEU A 15 3.94 -1.56 -2.42
CA LEU A 15 4.96 -2.42 -1.80
C LEU A 15 5.51 -1.84 -0.50
N VAL A 16 5.74 -0.53 -0.44
CA VAL A 16 6.40 0.10 0.70
C VAL A 16 5.43 0.31 1.88
N VAL A 17 4.16 0.59 1.63
CA VAL A 17 3.18 0.86 2.70
C VAL A 17 3.00 -0.33 3.65
N PRO A 18 2.73 -1.57 3.19
CA PRO A 18 2.61 -2.73 4.08
C PRO A 18 3.90 -2.96 4.88
N TYR A 19 5.06 -2.84 4.21
CA TYR A 19 6.36 -2.95 4.86
C TYR A 19 6.52 -1.93 6.00
N ARG A 20 6.26 -0.64 5.76
CA ARG A 20 6.36 0.41 6.79
C ARG A 20 5.38 0.21 7.94
N VAL A 21 4.15 -0.20 7.64
CA VAL A 21 3.11 -0.43 8.66
C VAL A 21 3.48 -1.63 9.53
N CYS A 22 3.94 -2.73 8.95
CA CYS A 22 4.26 -3.95 9.70
C CYS A 22 5.61 -3.86 10.42
N PHE A 23 6.64 -3.31 9.79
CA PHE A 23 7.99 -3.18 10.38
C PHE A 23 8.16 -1.94 11.24
N GLN A 24 7.16 -1.04 11.27
CA GLN A 24 7.18 0.21 12.04
C GLN A 24 8.37 1.12 11.69
N VAL A 25 8.88 0.99 10.46
CA VAL A 25 10.00 1.80 9.96
C VAL A 25 9.45 3.09 9.36
N GLU A 26 9.57 4.18 10.11
CA GLU A 26 9.22 5.51 9.61
C GLU A 26 10.18 5.94 8.49
N ALA A 27 9.66 6.70 7.53
CA ALA A 27 10.50 7.34 6.52
C ALA A 27 11.28 8.46 7.19
N SER A 28 12.61 8.43 7.08
CA SER A 28 13.49 9.51 7.58
C SER A 28 14.23 10.18 6.42
N GLY A 29 14.50 11.48 6.57
CA GLY A 29 15.26 12.27 5.60
C GLY A 29 14.64 12.28 4.19
N GLY A 30 15.44 11.95 3.17
CA GLY A 30 15.04 12.02 1.76
C GLY A 30 13.85 11.14 1.38
N PHE A 31 13.68 9.98 2.02
CA PHE A 31 12.52 9.11 1.75
C PHE A 31 11.20 9.74 2.20
N ALA A 32 11.21 10.51 3.30
CA ALA A 32 10.01 11.22 3.75
C ALA A 32 9.61 12.33 2.78
N VAL A 33 10.59 13.06 2.23
CA VAL A 33 10.35 14.09 1.21
C VAL A 33 9.80 13.48 -0.06
N LEU A 34 10.35 12.33 -0.49
CA LEU A 34 9.88 11.59 -1.66
C LEU A 34 8.43 11.11 -1.45
N GLU A 35 8.11 10.55 -0.29
CA GLU A 35 6.75 10.12 0.08
C GLU A 35 5.74 11.26 0.11
N ASN A 36 6.12 12.41 0.67
CA ASN A 36 5.29 13.61 0.62
C ASN A 36 5.12 14.10 -0.82
N GLY A 37 6.18 14.09 -1.64
CA GLY A 37 6.11 14.46 -3.06
C GLY A 37 5.19 13.54 -3.86
N MET A 38 5.22 12.24 -3.59
CA MET A 38 4.27 11.29 -4.18
C MET A 38 2.83 11.62 -3.79
N ASP A 39 2.56 11.87 -2.50
CA ASP A 39 1.22 12.24 -2.03
C ASP A 39 0.70 13.52 -2.71
N VAL A 40 1.57 14.51 -2.96
CA VAL A 40 1.24 15.70 -3.75
C VAL A 40 0.91 15.36 -5.21
N ALA A 41 1.71 14.49 -5.86
CA ALA A 41 1.44 14.07 -7.23
C ALA A 41 0.08 13.37 -7.36
N PHE A 42 -0.32 12.58 -6.36
CA PHE A 42 -1.64 11.96 -6.31
C PHE A 42 -2.77 12.96 -6.05
N PHE A 43 -2.51 14.03 -5.30
CA PHE A 43 -3.48 15.12 -5.15
C PHE A 43 -3.71 15.85 -6.48
N ILE A 44 -2.64 16.09 -7.25
CA ILE A 44 -2.73 16.65 -8.60
C ILE A 44 -3.50 15.71 -9.53
N ASP A 45 -3.26 14.39 -9.45
CA ASP A 45 -4.03 13.40 -10.21
C ASP A 45 -5.54 13.49 -9.91
N ILE A 46 -5.95 13.64 -8.66
CA ILE A 46 -7.37 13.84 -8.31
C ILE A 46 -7.92 15.11 -9.00
N ALA A 47 -7.19 16.22 -8.96
CA ALA A 47 -7.59 17.46 -9.63
C ALA A 47 -7.72 17.27 -11.15
N LEU A 48 -6.78 16.54 -11.77
CA LEU A 48 -6.84 16.22 -13.19
C LEU A 48 -8.03 15.32 -13.53
N ASN A 49 -8.37 14.35 -12.67
CA ASN A 49 -9.54 13.48 -12.87
C ASN A 49 -10.88 14.25 -12.92
N PHE A 50 -10.96 15.47 -12.37
CA PHE A 50 -12.14 16.33 -12.52
C PHE A 50 -12.24 17.02 -13.89
N ILE A 51 -11.12 17.11 -14.63
CA ILE A 51 -11.01 17.77 -15.94
C ILE A 51 -10.98 16.71 -17.06
N THR A 52 -10.55 15.49 -16.76
CA THR A 52 -10.49 14.39 -17.73
C THR A 52 -11.88 13.97 -18.20
N GLY A 53 -12.07 13.96 -19.53
CA GLY A 53 -13.33 13.58 -20.17
C GLY A 53 -13.75 12.15 -19.87
N LEU A 54 -15.07 11.94 -19.74
CA LEU A 54 -15.64 10.61 -19.55
C LEU A 54 -15.97 9.96 -20.91
N PRO A 55 -15.49 8.74 -21.18
CA PRO A 55 -15.93 7.99 -22.34
C PRO A 55 -17.39 7.54 -22.15
N LEU A 56 -18.28 7.90 -23.08
CA LEU A 56 -19.64 7.39 -23.10
C LEU A 56 -19.70 6.01 -23.77
N PRO A 57 -20.74 5.21 -23.47
CA PRO A 57 -21.00 3.94 -24.17
C PRO A 57 -21.16 4.09 -25.69
N SER A 58 -21.46 5.30 -26.18
CA SER A 58 -21.55 5.64 -27.61
C SER A 58 -20.19 5.78 -28.30
N GLY A 59 -19.07 5.71 -27.56
CA GLY A 59 -17.72 5.96 -28.08
C GLY A 59 -17.31 7.43 -28.11
N GLU A 60 -18.23 8.35 -27.86
CA GLU A 60 -17.93 9.79 -27.74
C GLU A 60 -17.41 10.15 -26.34
N VAL A 61 -16.48 11.09 -26.26
CA VAL A 61 -15.99 11.63 -24.98
C VAL A 61 -16.77 12.89 -24.64
N SER A 62 -17.50 12.87 -23.53
CA SER A 62 -18.20 14.06 -23.06
C SER A 62 -17.24 14.94 -22.26
N TYR A 63 -17.04 16.16 -22.75
CA TYR A 63 -16.22 17.20 -22.10
C TYR A 63 -17.06 18.11 -21.18
N ASN A 64 -18.31 17.76 -20.91
CA ASN A 64 -19.16 18.51 -19.99
C ASN A 64 -18.68 18.35 -18.54
N LEU A 65 -17.95 19.34 -18.03
CA LEU A 65 -17.41 19.34 -16.65
C LEU A 65 -18.47 19.01 -15.58
N ARG A 66 -19.69 19.54 -15.67
CA ARG A 66 -20.74 19.25 -14.67
C ARG A 66 -21.10 17.77 -14.61
N VAL A 67 -21.11 17.09 -15.75
CA VAL A 67 -21.41 15.66 -15.85
C VAL A 67 -20.23 14.85 -15.31
N ILE A 68 -19.00 15.23 -15.69
CA ILE A 68 -17.76 14.60 -15.23
C ILE A 68 -17.65 14.67 -13.71
N VAL A 69 -17.77 15.87 -13.15
CA VAL A 69 -17.68 16.10 -11.70
C VAL A 69 -18.75 15.29 -10.95
N LYS A 70 -20.00 15.31 -11.41
CA LYS A 70 -21.10 14.59 -10.72
C LYS A 70 -20.90 13.07 -10.75
N ALA A 71 -20.44 12.52 -11.86
CA ALA A 71 -20.15 11.10 -11.99
C ALA A 71 -18.92 10.70 -11.15
N TYR A 72 -17.85 11.49 -11.17
CA TYR A 72 -16.64 11.23 -10.39
C TYR A 72 -16.90 11.33 -8.88
N MET A 73 -17.64 12.36 -8.44
CA MET A 73 -18.07 12.55 -7.04
C MET A 73 -18.92 11.40 -6.51
N ARG A 74 -19.84 10.86 -7.33
CA ARG A 74 -20.71 9.74 -6.94
C ARG A 74 -20.01 8.39 -6.92
N GLY A 75 -18.92 8.25 -7.68
CA GLY A 75 -18.17 7.00 -7.81
C GLY A 75 -16.91 6.99 -6.94
N TRP A 76 -15.80 7.42 -7.55
CA TRP A 76 -14.46 7.08 -7.08
C TRP A 76 -13.80 8.17 -6.23
N PHE A 77 -14.33 9.39 -6.24
CA PHE A 77 -13.74 10.53 -5.54
C PHE A 77 -13.51 10.24 -4.05
N ALA A 78 -14.49 9.68 -3.34
CA ALA A 78 -14.37 9.43 -1.91
C ALA A 78 -13.21 8.48 -1.57
N VAL A 79 -13.01 7.43 -2.39
CA VAL A 79 -11.93 6.46 -2.21
C VAL A 79 -10.58 7.09 -2.53
N ASP A 80 -10.48 7.81 -3.65
CA ASP A 80 -9.23 8.44 -4.07
C ASP A 80 -8.81 9.54 -3.09
N PHE A 81 -9.76 10.37 -2.64
CA PHE A 81 -9.54 11.42 -1.64
C PHE A 81 -9.13 10.83 -0.29
N LEU A 82 -9.85 9.85 0.24
CA LEU A 82 -9.48 9.23 1.51
C LEU A 82 -8.12 8.56 1.43
N SER A 83 -7.75 7.98 0.28
CA SER A 83 -6.43 7.39 0.10
C SER A 83 -5.30 8.42 0.02
N THR A 84 -5.56 9.69 -0.33
CA THR A 84 -4.55 10.75 -0.53
C THR A 84 -4.28 11.60 0.70
N LEU A 85 -5.16 11.54 1.70
CA LEU A 85 -4.98 12.34 2.91
C LEU A 85 -3.76 11.86 3.74
N PRO A 86 -2.84 12.77 4.09
CA PRO A 86 -1.71 12.45 4.96
C PRO A 86 -2.14 12.46 6.44
N PHE A 87 -2.98 11.48 6.83
CA PHE A 87 -3.61 11.43 8.16
C PHE A 87 -2.61 11.51 9.32
N GLU A 88 -1.41 10.93 9.18
CA GLU A 88 -0.39 10.99 10.23
C GLU A 88 0.20 12.40 10.41
N SER A 89 0.45 13.12 9.32
CA SER A 89 0.94 14.51 9.38
C SER A 89 -0.12 15.41 10.00
N ILE A 90 -1.39 15.21 9.63
CA ILE A 90 -2.53 15.92 10.19
C ILE A 90 -2.65 15.63 11.70
N ALA A 91 -2.56 14.38 12.14
CA ALA A 91 -2.64 14.02 13.55
C ALA A 91 -1.46 14.57 14.38
N LYS A 92 -0.25 14.61 13.82
CA LYS A 92 0.92 15.25 14.45
C LYS A 92 0.68 16.75 14.63
N LEU A 93 0.09 17.43 13.64
CA LEU A 93 -0.25 18.86 13.71
C LEU A 93 -1.29 19.15 14.82
N PHE A 94 -2.28 18.28 14.99
CA PHE A 94 -3.32 18.41 16.02
C PHE A 94 -2.86 18.02 17.44
N GLY A 95 -1.56 17.81 17.67
CA GLY A 95 -1.00 17.62 19.01
C GLY A 95 -1.35 16.28 19.67
N VAL A 96 -1.73 15.26 18.89
CA VAL A 96 -2.14 13.93 19.40
C VAL A 96 -1.04 13.22 20.21
N GLY A 97 0.21 13.73 20.25
CA GLY A 97 1.31 13.17 21.05
C GLY A 97 1.66 13.89 22.36
N ASN A 98 1.09 15.07 22.68
CA ASN A 98 1.69 15.97 23.67
C ASN A 98 1.11 15.86 25.11
N ASN A 99 0.00 15.14 25.30
CA ASN A 99 -0.70 15.09 26.59
C ASN A 99 -0.59 13.69 27.21
N ALA A 100 0.04 13.57 28.38
CA ALA A 100 0.32 12.30 29.07
C ALA A 100 -0.97 11.52 29.45
N HIS A 101 -2.06 12.19 29.83
CA HIS A 101 -3.35 11.54 30.10
C HIS A 101 -4.09 11.08 28.82
N ALA A 102 -3.76 11.65 27.67
CA ALA A 102 -4.26 11.21 26.37
C ALA A 102 -3.37 10.14 25.73
N ALA A 103 -2.22 9.77 26.33
CA ALA A 103 -1.21 8.88 25.73
C ALA A 103 -1.75 7.49 25.37
N LEU A 104 -2.69 6.94 26.15
CA LEU A 104 -3.32 5.64 25.85
C LEU A 104 -4.36 5.76 24.72
N LEU A 105 -5.13 6.85 24.71
CA LEU A 105 -6.07 7.14 23.63
C LEU A 105 -5.31 7.44 22.34
N SER A 106 -4.21 8.19 22.43
CA SER A 106 -3.35 8.53 21.32
C SER A 106 -2.57 7.33 20.81
N ALA A 107 -2.14 6.39 21.64
CA ALA A 107 -1.55 5.14 21.17
C ALA A 107 -2.54 4.31 20.32
N LYS A 108 -3.81 4.23 20.75
CA LYS A 108 -4.88 3.58 19.95
C LYS A 108 -5.17 4.36 18.67
N LEU A 109 -5.22 5.69 18.74
CA LEU A 109 -5.42 6.55 17.56
C LEU A 109 -4.24 6.43 16.59
N LEU A 110 -2.99 6.44 17.05
CA LEU A 110 -1.78 6.25 16.24
C LEU A 110 -1.75 4.88 15.57
N ARG A 111 -2.22 3.82 16.24
CA ARG A 111 -2.44 2.51 15.60
C ARG A 111 -3.54 2.60 14.52
N GLY A 112 -4.64 3.27 14.79
CA GLY A 112 -5.70 3.54 13.81
C GLY A 112 -5.18 4.31 12.58
N LEU A 113 -4.36 5.35 12.78
CA LEU A 113 -3.75 6.14 11.72
C LEU A 113 -2.80 5.32 10.84
N LYS A 114 -2.08 4.36 11.43
CA LYS A 114 -1.25 3.40 10.67
C LYS A 114 -2.11 2.48 9.80
N ILE A 115 -3.27 2.05 10.30
CA ILE A 115 -4.25 1.31 9.49
C ILE A 115 -4.81 2.22 8.38
N LEU A 116 -4.99 3.52 8.65
CA LEU A 116 -5.46 4.45 7.61
C LEU A 116 -4.47 4.55 6.43
N ARG A 117 -3.17 4.35 6.65
CA ARG A 117 -2.19 4.25 5.55
C ARG A 117 -2.50 3.10 4.60
N LEU A 118 -3.12 2.02 5.07
CA LEU A 118 -3.52 0.90 4.21
C LEU A 118 -4.63 1.29 3.22
N PHE A 119 -5.39 2.36 3.45
CA PHE A 119 -6.31 2.90 2.42
C PHE A 119 -5.56 3.35 1.15
N LYS A 120 -4.24 3.64 1.24
CA LYS A 120 -3.41 3.86 0.04
C LYS A 120 -3.39 2.63 -0.89
N LEU A 121 -3.57 1.42 -0.36
CA LEU A 121 -3.68 0.19 -1.16
C LEU A 121 -4.92 0.17 -2.03
N ALA A 122 -5.97 0.93 -1.71
CA ALA A 122 -7.12 1.06 -2.60
C ALA A 122 -6.73 1.61 -3.98
N ARG A 123 -5.55 2.21 -4.13
CA ARG A 123 -5.04 2.67 -5.43
C ARG A 123 -4.52 1.54 -6.32
N ILE A 124 -4.25 0.34 -5.77
CA ILE A 124 -3.85 -0.83 -6.57
C ILE A 124 -4.89 -1.16 -7.66
N ARG A 125 -6.16 -0.78 -7.44
CA ARG A 125 -7.24 -0.85 -8.43
C ARG A 125 -6.89 -0.14 -9.74
N ARG A 126 -6.12 0.95 -9.69
CA ARG A 126 -5.67 1.69 -10.87
C ARG A 126 -4.72 0.85 -11.72
N LEU A 127 -3.89 0.01 -11.10
CA LEU A 127 -3.05 -0.95 -11.83
C LEU A 127 -3.89 -1.93 -12.65
N GLY A 128 -5.07 -2.32 -12.16
CA GLY A 128 -5.99 -3.22 -12.88
C GLY A 128 -6.40 -2.68 -14.26
N LYS A 129 -6.64 -1.37 -14.38
CA LYS A 129 -6.93 -0.72 -15.66
C LYS A 129 -5.73 -0.75 -16.61
N VAL A 130 -4.54 -0.52 -16.07
CA VAL A 130 -3.30 -0.56 -16.84
C VAL A 130 -3.01 -1.98 -17.33
N PHE A 131 -3.20 -2.98 -16.47
CA PHE A 131 -3.07 -4.39 -16.86
C PHE A 131 -4.07 -4.79 -17.94
N ALA A 132 -5.32 -4.32 -17.87
CA ALA A 132 -6.31 -4.56 -18.93
C ALA A 132 -5.86 -3.93 -20.26
N ASN A 133 -5.42 -2.67 -20.24
CA ASN A 133 -4.92 -2.00 -21.45
C ASN A 133 -3.65 -2.66 -22.02
N LEU A 134 -2.78 -3.21 -21.16
CA LEU A 134 -1.59 -3.96 -21.58
C LEU A 134 -1.96 -5.30 -22.20
N GLU A 135 -2.98 -5.98 -21.68
CA GLU A 135 -3.50 -7.22 -22.25
C GLU A 135 -4.08 -6.98 -23.66
N ASP A 136 -4.83 -5.89 -23.84
CA ASP A 136 -5.36 -5.48 -25.15
C ASP A 136 -4.25 -5.10 -26.15
N ALA A 137 -3.16 -4.49 -25.68
CA ALA A 137 -2.04 -4.08 -26.52
C ALA A 137 -1.12 -5.25 -26.94
N VAL A 138 -1.02 -6.30 -26.13
CA VAL A 138 -0.14 -7.45 -26.38
C VAL A 138 -0.95 -8.61 -26.98
N TYR A 139 -1.34 -8.44 -28.25
CA TYR A 139 -2.18 -9.40 -28.98
C TYR A 139 -1.49 -10.77 -29.21
N THR A 140 -0.16 -10.82 -29.20
CA THR A 140 0.61 -12.01 -29.62
C THR A 140 0.89 -13.03 -28.52
N ASN A 141 0.78 -12.68 -27.23
CA ASN A 141 1.16 -13.57 -26.13
C ASN A 141 0.27 -13.43 -24.88
N GLN A 142 -1.05 -13.51 -25.06
CA GLN A 142 -2.03 -13.42 -23.95
C GLN A 142 -1.76 -14.45 -22.83
N SER A 143 -1.27 -15.64 -23.17
CA SER A 143 -0.89 -16.68 -22.20
C SER A 143 0.29 -16.26 -21.31
N LEU A 144 1.30 -15.59 -21.88
CA LEU A 144 2.45 -15.10 -21.11
C LEU A 144 2.06 -13.93 -20.21
N VAL A 145 1.21 -13.01 -20.70
CA VAL A 145 0.71 -11.87 -19.90
C VAL A 145 -0.12 -12.38 -18.72
N SER A 146 -1.00 -13.36 -18.96
CA SER A 146 -1.81 -13.98 -17.91
C SER A 146 -0.95 -14.70 -16.87
N LEU A 147 0.07 -15.44 -17.32
CA LEU A 147 1.02 -16.13 -16.43
C LEU A 147 1.84 -15.12 -15.59
N ALA A 148 2.35 -14.06 -16.22
CA ALA A 148 3.10 -13.02 -15.54
C ALA A 148 2.25 -12.27 -14.50
N LYS A 149 0.99 -11.97 -14.84
CA LYS A 149 0.01 -11.37 -13.93
C LYS A 149 -0.26 -12.26 -12.72
N LEU A 150 -0.45 -13.56 -12.95
CA LEU A 150 -0.63 -14.53 -11.87
C LEU A 150 0.61 -14.60 -10.97
N ALA A 151 1.81 -14.71 -11.55
CA ALA A 151 3.07 -14.77 -10.81
C ALA A 151 3.29 -13.51 -9.96
N LEU A 152 3.09 -12.31 -10.54
CA LEU A 152 3.22 -11.04 -9.82
C LEU A 152 2.20 -10.93 -8.68
N THR A 153 0.97 -11.39 -8.89
CA THR A 153 -0.07 -11.39 -7.86
C THR A 153 0.29 -12.33 -6.70
N MET A 154 0.81 -13.53 -7.01
CA MET A 154 1.27 -14.49 -6.01
C MET A 154 2.44 -13.93 -5.18
N LEU A 155 3.43 -13.30 -5.83
CA LEU A 155 4.54 -12.63 -5.15
C LEU A 155 4.06 -11.49 -4.25
N PHE A 156 3.09 -10.71 -4.71
CA PHE A 156 2.51 -9.63 -3.91
C PHE A 156 1.75 -10.16 -2.67
N ILE A 157 0.97 -11.23 -2.82
CA ILE A 157 0.31 -11.89 -1.70
C ILE A 157 1.36 -12.44 -0.72
N ALA A 158 2.41 -13.08 -1.21
CA ALA A 158 3.49 -13.59 -0.37
C ALA A 158 4.15 -12.45 0.44
N HIS A 159 4.39 -11.29 -0.18
CA HIS A 159 4.87 -10.09 0.51
C HIS A 159 3.92 -9.62 1.61
N LEU A 160 2.61 -9.52 1.33
CA LEU A 160 1.61 -9.11 2.32
C LEU A 160 1.52 -10.10 3.49
N VAL A 161 1.53 -11.40 3.21
CA VAL A 161 1.51 -12.46 4.22
C VAL A 161 2.78 -12.40 5.07
N ALA A 162 3.94 -12.18 4.47
CA ALA A 162 5.21 -12.00 5.19
C ALA A 162 5.18 -10.78 6.11
N CYS A 163 4.68 -9.63 5.62
CA CYS A 163 4.51 -8.43 6.43
C CYS A 163 3.54 -8.66 7.60
N LEU A 164 2.41 -9.34 7.36
CA LEU A 164 1.45 -9.67 8.40
C LEU A 164 2.04 -10.64 9.44
N TRP A 165 2.76 -11.67 8.99
CA TRP A 165 3.42 -12.64 9.86
C TRP A 165 4.45 -11.97 10.79
N TYR A 166 5.20 -11.01 10.26
CA TYR A 166 6.08 -10.16 11.06
C TYR A 166 5.30 -9.33 12.09
N ALA A 167 4.22 -8.68 11.67
CA ALA A 167 3.40 -7.87 12.57
C ALA A 167 2.80 -8.70 13.71
N VAL A 168 2.35 -9.93 13.43
CA VAL A 168 1.85 -10.87 14.45
C VAL A 168 2.97 -11.24 15.43
N GLY A 169 4.17 -11.57 14.93
CA GLY A 169 5.32 -11.88 15.79
C GLY A 169 5.77 -10.72 16.69
N ARG A 170 5.41 -9.47 16.35
CA ARG A 170 5.70 -8.29 17.16
C ARG A 170 4.63 -7.98 18.22
N ILE A 171 3.40 -8.46 18.04
CA ILE A 171 2.30 -8.23 18.98
C ILE A 171 2.46 -9.10 20.22
N ASP A 172 2.94 -10.34 20.04
CA ASP A 172 3.20 -11.26 21.14
C ASP A 172 4.68 -11.18 21.56
N SER A 173 4.94 -10.46 22.66
CA SER A 173 6.30 -10.18 23.14
C SER A 173 6.88 -11.28 24.02
N THR A 174 6.08 -12.28 24.41
CA THR A 174 6.47 -13.31 25.38
C THR A 174 6.80 -14.64 24.72
N GLU A 175 6.00 -15.08 23.74
CA GLU A 175 6.14 -16.41 23.10
C GLU A 175 5.89 -16.30 21.59
N SER A 176 6.66 -15.44 20.90
CA SER A 176 6.59 -15.36 19.44
C SER A 176 7.77 -16.04 18.75
N TRP A 177 7.50 -16.53 17.54
CA TRP A 177 8.53 -17.04 16.62
C TRP A 177 9.67 -16.04 16.43
N LEU A 178 9.38 -14.75 16.53
CA LEU A 178 10.35 -13.68 16.40
C LEU A 178 11.31 -13.68 17.61
N VAL A 179 10.80 -13.79 18.84
CA VAL A 179 11.62 -13.86 20.06
C VAL A 179 12.51 -15.10 20.06
N THR A 180 11.99 -16.26 19.64
CA THR A 180 12.78 -17.51 19.57
C THR A 180 13.87 -17.49 18.50
N LEU A 181 13.66 -16.77 17.39
CA LEU A 181 14.64 -16.71 16.29
C LEU A 181 15.64 -15.55 16.39
N VAL A 182 15.27 -14.45 17.04
CA VAL A 182 16.04 -13.20 17.04
C VAL A 182 16.81 -13.00 18.35
N SER A 183 16.44 -13.70 19.43
CA SER A 183 17.15 -13.63 20.70
C SER A 183 18.27 -14.65 20.73
N ASP A 184 19.52 -14.19 20.69
CA ASP A 184 20.69 -14.94 21.18
C ASP A 184 20.45 -15.34 22.66
N PRO A 185 21.16 -16.32 23.27
CA PRO A 185 21.01 -16.64 24.71
C PRO A 185 21.18 -15.45 25.66
N ALA A 186 21.69 -14.32 25.16
CA ALA A 186 21.85 -13.03 25.84
C ALA A 186 20.67 -12.05 25.67
N GLY A 187 19.59 -12.40 24.95
CA GLY A 187 18.37 -11.59 24.83
C GLY A 187 18.48 -10.33 23.97
N GLN A 188 19.52 -10.21 23.13
CA GLN A 188 19.75 -9.04 22.28
C GLN A 188 19.28 -9.29 20.85
N VAL A 189 18.42 -8.41 20.33
CA VAL A 189 17.94 -8.40 18.94
C VAL A 189 19.06 -7.85 18.04
N THR A 190 19.86 -8.72 17.44
CA THR A 190 21.02 -8.34 16.61
C THR A 190 20.73 -8.34 15.11
N ASP A 191 19.63 -8.96 14.66
CA ASP A 191 19.35 -9.11 13.24
C ASP A 191 18.83 -7.82 12.59
N PRO A 192 19.41 -7.38 11.44
CA PRO A 192 18.91 -6.22 10.71
C PRO A 192 17.48 -6.46 10.17
N ASN A 193 16.69 -5.38 10.02
CA ASN A 193 15.30 -5.42 9.54
C ASN A 193 15.13 -6.20 8.22
N PHE A 194 16.13 -6.14 7.35
CA PHE A 194 16.14 -6.88 6.09
C PHE A 194 16.17 -8.41 6.30
N LEU A 195 16.94 -8.89 7.27
CA LEU A 195 17.05 -10.32 7.55
C LEU A 195 15.77 -10.85 8.19
N GLN A 196 15.13 -10.07 9.06
CA GLN A 196 13.81 -10.38 9.60
C GLN A 196 12.76 -10.46 8.49
N TYR A 197 12.77 -9.51 7.54
CA TYR A 197 11.92 -9.54 6.36
C TYR A 197 12.16 -10.77 5.47
N ALA A 198 13.42 -11.08 5.16
CA ALA A 198 13.78 -12.23 4.34
C ALA A 198 13.27 -13.55 4.94
N ARG A 199 13.36 -13.71 6.27
CA ARG A 199 12.83 -14.89 6.99
C ARG A 199 11.30 -14.94 6.96
N SER A 200 10.61 -13.82 7.15
CA SER A 200 9.15 -13.78 7.01
C SER A 200 8.68 -14.11 5.60
N VAL A 201 9.41 -13.65 4.57
CA VAL A 201 9.13 -13.97 3.17
C VAL A 201 9.42 -15.44 2.88
N TYR A 202 10.52 -15.99 3.38
CA TYR A 202 10.81 -17.42 3.27
C TYR A 202 9.67 -18.25 3.87
N TRP A 203 9.22 -17.92 5.08
CA TRP A 203 8.09 -18.60 5.71
C TRP A 203 6.81 -18.48 4.86
N ALA A 204 6.46 -17.28 4.39
CA ALA A 204 5.26 -17.06 3.58
C ALA A 204 5.30 -17.84 2.26
N ILE A 205 6.43 -17.84 1.56
CA ILE A 205 6.61 -18.59 0.32
C ILE A 205 6.53 -20.10 0.59
N VAL A 206 7.21 -20.60 1.62
CA VAL A 206 7.15 -22.01 2.00
C VAL A 206 5.72 -22.41 2.31
N THR A 207 4.96 -21.64 3.09
CA THR A 207 3.55 -21.95 3.40
C THR A 207 2.64 -21.91 2.18
N MET A 208 2.89 -20.99 1.24
CA MET A 208 2.10 -20.91 -0.01
C MET A 208 2.41 -22.04 -0.99
N VAL A 209 3.64 -22.58 -0.98
CA VAL A 209 4.09 -23.63 -1.89
C VAL A 209 3.95 -25.03 -1.27
N SER A 210 4.12 -25.15 0.04
CA SER A 210 3.93 -26.39 0.78
C SER A 210 2.45 -26.74 0.75
N ARG A 211 2.13 -27.83 0.05
CA ARG A 211 0.79 -28.42 -0.01
C ARG A 211 0.10 -28.36 1.36
N SER A 212 -1.09 -27.77 1.37
CA SER A 212 -2.19 -28.20 2.20
C SER A 212 -2.30 -29.73 2.16
N VAL A 213 -1.81 -30.39 3.20
CA VAL A 213 -2.26 -31.72 3.60
C VAL A 213 -3.14 -31.46 4.82
N ILE A 214 -4.40 -31.16 4.52
CA ILE A 214 -5.52 -31.42 5.42
C ILE A 214 -5.84 -32.90 5.28
#